data_AF-A0A351Y6K2-F1
#
_entry.id   AF-A0A351Y6K2-F1
#
_cell.length_a   1.000
_cell.length_b   1.000
_cell.length_c   1.000
_cell.angle_alpha   90.00
_cell.angle_beta   90.00
_cell.angle_gamma   90.00
#
_symmetry.space_group_name_H-M   'P 1'
#
loop_
_entity.id
_entity.type
_entity.pdbx_description
1 polymer ?
#
loop_
_entity_poly.entity_id
_entity_poly.type
_entity_poly.pdbx_seq_one_letter_code
_entity_poly.pdbx_strand_id
1 'polypeptide(L)'
;MNMRFQNDATGGARSSRQTYSVTNPRALTAIAGMRTVYAQFDTDGNTGTAEITTSDTINYTLPAPSFTINNYAASTILTGVTLNISGSFMNARFQNESGVR
;
A
#
# COMPACT_ATOMS: atom_id res chain seq x y z
N MET A 1 26.75 -12.54 7.33
CA MET A 1 25.34 -12.65 7.70
C MET A 1 24.48 -12.16 6.55
N ASN A 2 23.47 -12.94 6.18
CA ASN A 2 22.54 -12.61 5.11
C ASN A 2 21.12 -12.50 5.66
N MET A 3 20.26 -11.82 4.91
CA MET A 3 18.85 -11.69 5.25
C MET A 3 17.97 -11.82 4.01
N ARG A 4 16.70 -12.16 4.23
CA ARG A 4 15.67 -12.16 3.18
C ARG A 4 14.31 -11.83 3.77
N PHE A 5 13.39 -11.43 2.91
CA PHE A 5 12.11 -10.88 3.34
C PHE A 5 10.94 -11.56 2.67
N GLN A 6 9.78 -11.39 3.29
CA GLN A 6 8.50 -11.86 2.79
C GLN A 6 7.41 -10.87 3.18
N ASN A 7 6.47 -10.64 2.28
CA ASN A 7 5.33 -9.76 2.52
C ASN A 7 4.05 -10.61 2.66
N ASP A 8 3.12 -10.13 3.49
CA ASP A 8 1.69 -10.47 3.52
C ASP A 8 1.28 -11.92 3.84
N ALA A 9 2.19 -12.89 3.83
CA ALA A 9 1.88 -14.28 4.17
C ALA A 9 2.97 -14.87 5.07
N THR A 10 2.60 -15.77 5.97
CA THR A 10 3.55 -16.66 6.64
C THR A 10 3.77 -17.88 5.75
N GLY A 11 5.02 -18.18 5.36
CA GLY A 11 5.34 -19.40 4.60
C GLY A 11 5.20 -19.33 3.06
N GLY A 12 4.65 -18.25 2.50
CA GLY A 12 4.81 -17.87 1.09
C GLY A 12 6.26 -17.56 0.64
N ALA A 13 6.40 -17.11 -0.62
CA ALA A 13 7.70 -16.89 -1.26
C ALA A 13 8.51 -15.79 -0.55
N ARG A 14 9.79 -16.08 -0.29
CA ARG A 14 10.76 -15.10 0.20
C ARG A 14 11.54 -14.49 -0.96
N SER A 15 12.00 -13.26 -0.79
CA SER A 15 12.98 -12.66 -1.68
C SER A 15 14.25 -13.50 -1.77
N SER A 16 15.10 -13.23 -2.77
CA SER A 16 16.48 -13.66 -2.74
C SER A 16 17.16 -13.21 -1.45
N ARG A 17 18.19 -13.96 -1.02
CA ARG A 17 19.06 -13.50 0.05
C ARG A 17 19.87 -12.30 -0.41
N GLN A 18 20.11 -11.41 0.53
CA GLN A 18 20.93 -10.24 0.40
C GLN A 18 21.79 -10.09 1.65
N THR A 19 22.88 -9.32 1.55
CA THR A 19 23.71 -8.99 2.71
C THR A 19 22.88 -8.29 3.78
N TYR A 20 23.17 -8.56 5.04
CA TYR A 20 22.54 -7.85 6.15
C TYR A 20 22.70 -6.33 6.00
N SER A 21 21.59 -5.61 6.19
CA SER A 21 21.55 -4.15 6.23
C SER A 21 20.50 -3.70 7.24
N VAL A 22 20.79 -2.62 7.96
CA VAL A 22 19.88 -1.98 8.91
C VAL A 22 18.73 -1.22 8.22
N THR A 23 18.87 -0.92 6.92
CA THR A 23 17.86 -0.20 6.15
C THR A 23 17.66 -0.87 4.81
N ASN A 24 16.41 -1.22 4.50
CA ASN A 24 16.05 -1.86 3.25
C ASN A 24 14.72 -1.29 2.73
N PRO A 25 14.66 -0.76 1.50
CA PRO A 25 13.41 -0.35 0.91
C PRO A 25 12.53 -1.58 0.65
N ARG A 26 11.24 -1.48 0.99
CA ARG A 26 10.26 -2.55 0.79
C ARG A 26 9.08 -2.04 -0.04
N ALA A 27 8.87 -2.66 -1.20
CA ALA A 27 7.63 -2.50 -1.95
C ALA A 27 6.59 -3.46 -1.37
N LEU A 28 5.46 -2.93 -0.92
CA LEU A 28 4.30 -3.72 -0.49
C LEU A 28 3.33 -3.84 -1.67
N THR A 29 2.82 -5.04 -1.90
CA THR A 29 2.07 -5.38 -3.12
C THR A 29 0.62 -4.89 -3.14
N ALA A 30 0.18 -4.15 -2.12
CA ALA A 30 -1.25 -3.95 -1.91
C ALA A 30 -1.65 -2.51 -1.62
N ILE A 31 -2.90 -2.24 -1.99
CA ILE A 31 -3.48 -0.92 -2.18
C ILE A 31 -3.96 -0.29 -0.86
N ALA A 32 -4.34 -1.07 0.16
CA ALA A 32 -4.68 -0.60 1.52
C ALA A 32 -4.73 -1.77 2.51
N GLY A 33 -4.76 -1.51 3.82
CA GLY A 33 -4.97 -2.47 4.90
C GLY A 33 -3.72 -2.83 5.71
N MET A 34 -3.88 -3.70 6.70
CA MET A 34 -2.78 -4.21 7.52
C MET A 34 -1.85 -5.10 6.68
N ARG A 35 -0.56 -4.81 6.71
CA ARG A 35 0.50 -5.53 5.99
C ARG A 35 1.54 -5.99 6.97
N THR A 36 2.01 -7.22 6.81
CA THR A 36 3.08 -7.77 7.64
C THR A 36 4.30 -7.99 6.77
N VAL A 37 5.45 -7.52 7.24
CA VAL A 37 6.75 -7.84 6.66
C VAL A 37 7.46 -8.80 7.60
N TYR A 38 7.88 -9.94 7.06
CA TYR A 38 8.70 -10.91 7.76
C TYR A 38 10.15 -10.75 7.29
N ALA A 39 11.07 -10.61 8.25
CA ALA A 39 12.50 -10.65 8.00
C ALA A 39 13.07 -11.95 8.56
N GLN A 40 13.86 -12.65 7.76
CA GLN A 40 14.63 -13.80 8.18
C GLN A 40 16.12 -13.49 8.10
N PHE A 41 16.85 -13.80 9.17
CA PHE A 41 18.27 -13.55 9.32
C PHE A 41 19.02 -14.86 9.47
N ASP A 42 20.08 -15.02 8.70
CA ASP A 42 21.09 -16.06 8.87
C ASP A 42 22.15 -15.56 9.85
N THR A 43 22.29 -16.29 10.96
CA THR A 43 23.10 -15.90 12.12
C THR A 43 24.49 -16.54 12.16
N ASP A 44 24.74 -17.61 11.39
CA ASP A 44 26.02 -18.34 11.38
C ASP A 44 26.75 -18.27 10.03
N GLY A 45 26.16 -17.60 9.03
CA GLY A 45 26.69 -17.51 7.67
C GLY A 45 26.43 -18.76 6.83
N ASN A 46 25.73 -19.75 7.38
CA ASN A 46 25.37 -20.98 6.70
C ASN A 46 23.84 -21.05 6.55
N THR A 47 23.41 -20.82 5.33
CA THR A 47 21.98 -20.67 5.03
C THR A 47 21.22 -21.95 5.36
N GLY A 48 20.25 -21.87 6.26
CA GLY A 48 19.37 -22.98 6.62
C GLY A 48 19.76 -23.78 7.87
N THR A 49 20.88 -23.48 8.53
CA THR A 49 21.24 -24.12 9.82
C THR A 49 20.89 -23.27 11.03
N ALA A 50 21.07 -21.95 10.95
CA ALA A 50 20.70 -21.03 12.02
C ALA A 50 19.97 -19.80 11.44
N GLU A 51 18.63 -19.83 11.52
CA GLU A 51 17.78 -18.76 11.01
C GLU A 51 16.86 -18.22 12.10
N ILE A 52 16.81 -16.90 12.23
CA ILE A 52 15.85 -16.20 13.10
C ILE A 52 14.85 -15.46 12.22
N THR A 53 13.55 -15.60 12.52
CA THR A 53 12.50 -14.83 11.85
C THR A 53 11.86 -13.85 12.82
N THR A 54 11.69 -12.61 12.38
CA THR A 54 10.89 -11.59 13.07
C THR A 54 9.93 -10.95 12.08
N SER A 55 8.95 -10.22 12.58
CA SER A 55 7.98 -9.52 11.75
C SER A 55 7.52 -8.22 12.40
N ASP A 56 7.09 -7.31 11.55
CA ASP A 56 6.38 -6.11 11.97
C ASP A 56 5.20 -5.84 11.04
N THR A 57 4.22 -5.08 11.53
CA THR A 57 3.00 -4.75 10.82
C THR A 57 2.90 -3.26 10.54
N ILE A 58 2.49 -2.90 9.34
CA ILE A 58 2.12 -1.53 8.96
C ILE A 58 0.66 -1.52 8.54
N ASN A 59 -0.12 -0.61 9.12
CA ASN A 59 -1.47 -0.33 8.64
C ASN A 59 -1.40 0.68 7.49
N TYR A 60 -1.46 0.21 6.26
CA TYR A 60 -1.37 1.07 5.09
C TYR A 60 -2.74 1.66 4.75
N THR A 61 -2.96 2.93 5.05
CA THR A 61 -4.21 3.64 4.76
C THR A 61 -4.07 4.46 3.49
N LEU A 62 -5.01 4.32 2.55
CA LEU A 62 -5.11 5.27 1.43
C LEU A 62 -5.71 6.59 1.91
N PRO A 63 -5.31 7.72 1.30
CA PRO A 63 -6.02 8.97 1.48
C PRO A 63 -7.51 8.78 1.14
N ALA A 64 -8.40 9.22 2.03
CA ALA A 64 -9.82 9.18 1.79
C ALA A 64 -10.16 9.98 0.51
N PRO A 65 -11.06 9.49 -0.35
CA PRO A 65 -11.47 10.26 -1.52
C PRO A 65 -12.24 11.49 -1.07
N SER A 66 -12.03 12.59 -1.76
CA SER A 66 -12.88 13.78 -1.64
C SER A 66 -13.23 14.33 -3.00
N PHE A 67 -14.40 14.96 -3.09
CA PHE A 67 -14.78 15.73 -4.26
C PHE A 67 -15.41 17.05 -3.81
N THR A 68 -15.14 18.12 -4.55
CA THR A 68 -15.75 19.42 -4.30
C THR A 68 -16.19 20.04 -5.61
N ILE A 69 -17.26 20.83 -5.55
CA ILE A 69 -17.77 21.61 -6.69
C ILE A 69 -17.28 23.03 -6.53
N ASN A 70 -16.68 23.59 -7.58
CA ASN A 70 -16.29 25.01 -7.67
C ASN A 70 -15.55 25.51 -6.41
N ASN A 71 -14.59 24.73 -5.91
CA ASN A 71 -13.82 25.04 -4.70
C ASN A 71 -14.71 25.21 -3.44
N TYR A 72 -15.51 24.18 -3.12
CA TYR A 72 -16.40 24.11 -1.95
C TYR A 72 -17.62 25.05 -1.99
N ALA A 73 -18.09 25.43 -3.18
CA ALA A 73 -19.33 26.19 -3.30
C ALA A 73 -20.54 25.37 -2.80
N ALA A 74 -21.38 25.96 -1.95
CA ALA A 74 -22.59 25.31 -1.43
C ALA A 74 -23.68 25.12 -2.51
N SER A 75 -23.75 26.04 -3.47
CA SER A 75 -24.62 25.95 -4.66
C SER A 75 -24.08 26.84 -5.78
N THR A 76 -24.58 26.65 -7.01
CA THR A 76 -24.30 27.53 -8.15
C THR A 76 -25.48 27.53 -9.11
N ILE A 77 -25.66 28.65 -9.82
CA ILE A 77 -26.64 28.78 -10.92
C ILE A 77 -25.98 28.55 -12.29
N LEU A 78 -24.66 28.32 -12.32
CA LEU A 78 -23.92 28.06 -13.55
C LEU A 78 -24.19 26.64 -14.03
N THR A 79 -24.37 26.48 -15.33
CA THR A 79 -24.51 25.16 -15.97
C THR A 79 -23.17 24.45 -16.15
N GLY A 80 -22.05 25.20 -16.15
CA GLY A 80 -20.70 24.67 -16.13
C GLY A 80 -20.13 24.66 -14.72
N VAL A 81 -19.68 23.49 -14.26
CA VAL A 81 -19.04 23.33 -12.95
C VAL A 81 -17.68 22.65 -13.07
N THR A 82 -16.77 22.99 -12.16
CA THR A 82 -15.49 22.30 -11.99
C THR A 82 -15.61 21.33 -10.82
N LEU A 83 -15.22 20.08 -11.06
CA LEU A 83 -15.07 19.07 -10.03
C LEU A 83 -13.59 19.00 -9.63
N ASN A 84 -13.28 19.26 -8.37
CA ASN A 84 -11.97 18.99 -7.81
C ASN A 84 -12.04 17.66 -7.07
N ILE A 85 -11.21 16.70 -7.45
CA ILE A 85 -11.19 15.35 -6.89
C ILE A 85 -9.80 15.09 -6.32
N SER A 86 -9.75 14.54 -5.11
CA SER A 86 -8.50 14.10 -4.50
C SER A 86 -8.62 12.70 -3.92
N GLY A 87 -7.49 12.00 -3.80
CA GLY A 87 -7.42 10.61 -3.34
C GLY A 87 -6.69 9.72 -4.35
N SER A 88 -6.51 8.45 -3.97
CA SER A 88 -5.89 7.44 -4.83
C SER A 88 -6.96 6.44 -5.27
N PHE A 89 -7.36 6.48 -6.53
CA PHE A 89 -8.38 5.61 -7.11
C PHE A 89 -7.88 5.02 -8.43
N MET A 90 -8.20 3.75 -8.68
CA MET A 90 -7.93 3.13 -9.99
C MET A 90 -8.99 3.54 -11.02
N ASN A 91 -10.23 3.82 -10.59
CA ASN A 91 -11.36 4.18 -11.46
C ASN A 91 -12.36 5.09 -10.73
N ALA A 92 -13.00 6.02 -11.46
CA ALA A 92 -14.12 6.84 -10.98
C ALA A 92 -15.30 6.75 -11.96
N ARG A 93 -16.53 6.80 -11.45
CA ARG A 93 -17.76 6.87 -12.26
C ARG A 93 -18.59 8.06 -11.81
N PHE A 94 -19.03 8.87 -12.76
CA PHE A 94 -19.84 10.06 -12.53
C PHE A 94 -21.20 9.86 -13.20
N GLN A 95 -22.25 10.39 -12.57
CA GLN A 95 -23.59 10.41 -13.13
C GLN A 95 -24.19 11.79 -12.85
N ASN A 96 -24.81 12.38 -13.87
CA ASN A 96 -25.74 13.49 -13.69
C ASN A 96 -27.16 12.93 -13.46
N GLU A 97 -28.18 13.78 -13.48
CA GLU A 97 -29.55 13.45 -13.09
C GLU A 97 -30.08 12.12 -13.68
N SER A 98 -30.78 11.35 -12.84
CA SER A 98 -31.53 10.11 -13.12
C SER A 98 -31.02 9.20 -14.26
N GLY A 99 -29.77 8.76 -14.16
CA GLY A 99 -29.34 7.35 -14.26
C GLY A 99 -29.87 6.49 -15.42
N VAL A 100 -29.02 6.29 -16.43
CA VAL A 100 -28.84 4.96 -17.04
C VAL A 100 -27.36 4.60 -16.86
N ARG A 101 -27.12 3.43 -16.28
CA ARG A 101 -25.81 2.92 -15.89
C ARG A 101 -24.92 2.57 -17.08
#